data_AF-A0A1A8SNG7-F1
#
_entry.id   AF-A0A1A8SNG7-F1
#
_cell.length_a   1.000
_cell.length_b   1.000
_cell.length_c   1.000
_cell.angle_alpha   90.00
_cell.angle_beta   90.00
_cell.angle_gamma   90.00
#
_symmetry.space_group_name_H-M   'P 1'
#
loop_
_entity.id
_entity.type
_entity.pdbx_description
1 polymer ?
#
loop_
_entity_poly.entity_id
_entity_poly.type
_entity_poly.pdbx_seq_one_letter_code
_entity_poly.pdbx_strand_id
1 'polypeptide(L)'
;GFLSSLLLPEEVRLSSLALRAFNVELAQVKDSVSQKTIGLMRMQFWKTAIEEIFRDDPPNQPVSTELWRAVKRHNLTKRWLLRIITEREKDLDDKAYRNIQELEAYSENTQSSLLYLLLECLGITNVHADHAASHLGKAQGIVTRLRAIPYH
;
A
#
# COMPACT_ATOMS: atom_id res chain seq x y z
N GLY A 1 -10.05 3.21 8.55
CA GLY A 1 -9.29 3.97 7.54
C GLY A 1 -9.79 5.40 7.39
N PHE A 2 -11.04 5.58 6.94
CA PHE A 2 -11.64 6.91 6.73
C PHE A 2 -11.77 7.74 8.01
N LEU A 3 -12.36 7.20 9.09
CA LEU A 3 -12.53 7.99 10.33
C LEU A 3 -11.18 8.50 10.89
N SER A 4 -10.13 7.67 10.83
CA SER A 4 -8.78 8.07 11.25
C SER A 4 -8.14 9.14 10.36
N SER A 5 -8.53 9.28 9.09
CA SER A 5 -7.98 10.37 8.25
C SER A 5 -8.53 11.74 8.61
N LEU A 6 -9.65 11.80 9.36
CA LEU A 6 -10.20 13.07 9.87
C LEU A 6 -9.30 13.70 10.95
N LEU A 7 -8.41 12.91 11.56
CA LEU A 7 -7.43 13.37 12.54
C LEU A 7 -6.16 13.94 11.90
N LEU A 8 -6.01 13.83 10.58
CA LEU A 8 -4.86 14.34 9.85
C LEU A 8 -5.05 15.84 9.49
N PRO A 9 -3.95 16.60 9.39
CA PRO A 9 -4.00 17.97 8.86
C PRO A 9 -4.71 18.02 7.51
N GLU A 10 -5.47 19.09 7.26
CA GLU A 10 -6.29 19.25 6.05
C GLU A 10 -5.53 18.97 4.76
N GLU A 11 -4.33 19.51 4.69
CA GLU A 11 -3.40 19.44 3.58
C GLU A 11 -3.01 18.00 3.21
N VAL A 12 -3.09 17.09 4.17
CA VAL A 12 -2.66 15.69 4.04
C VAL A 12 -3.85 14.74 3.89
N ARG A 13 -5.07 15.14 4.27
CA ARG A 13 -6.25 14.25 4.31
C ARG A 13 -6.50 13.59 2.95
N LEU A 14 -6.52 14.37 1.86
CA LEU A 14 -6.77 13.85 0.51
C LEU A 14 -5.68 12.88 0.06
N SER A 15 -4.40 13.25 0.25
CA SER A 15 -3.27 12.37 -0.07
C SER A 15 -3.31 11.06 0.72
N SER A 16 -3.69 11.12 2.00
CA SER A 16 -3.85 9.93 2.84
C SER A 16 -4.98 9.02 2.36
N LEU A 17 -6.07 9.60 1.84
CA LEU A 17 -7.18 8.84 1.26
C LEU A 17 -6.78 8.20 -0.07
N ALA A 18 -6.03 8.91 -0.91
CA ALA A 18 -5.48 8.36 -2.16
C ALA A 18 -4.59 7.13 -1.91
N LEU A 19 -3.66 7.25 -0.95
CA LEU A 19 -2.80 6.14 -0.52
C LEU A 19 -3.60 4.95 0.01
N ARG A 20 -4.66 5.21 0.79
CA ARG A 20 -5.54 4.15 1.30
C ARG A 20 -6.36 3.49 0.20
N ALA A 21 -6.89 4.27 -0.75
CA ALA A 21 -7.62 3.76 -1.90
C ALA A 21 -6.72 2.85 -2.74
N PHE A 22 -5.49 3.29 -3.05
CA PHE A 22 -4.48 2.46 -3.70
C PHE A 22 -4.23 1.14 -2.96
N ASN A 23 -4.05 1.18 -1.63
CA ASN A 23 -3.87 -0.05 -0.86
C ASN A 23 -5.09 -0.98 -0.90
N VAL A 24 -6.32 -0.43 -0.90
CA VAL A 24 -7.55 -1.22 -1.02
C VAL A 24 -7.66 -1.89 -2.38
N GLU A 25 -7.44 -1.13 -3.47
CA GLU A 25 -7.43 -1.66 -4.85
C GLU A 25 -6.49 -2.85 -4.99
N LEU A 26 -5.27 -2.74 -4.44
CA LEU A 26 -4.31 -3.84 -4.47
C LEU A 26 -4.69 -5.00 -3.55
N ALA A 27 -5.24 -4.73 -2.36
CA ALA A 27 -5.61 -5.76 -1.40
C ALA A 27 -6.74 -6.65 -1.92
N GLN A 28 -7.70 -6.06 -2.63
CA GLN A 28 -8.86 -6.76 -3.16
C GLN A 28 -8.55 -7.60 -4.41
N VAL A 29 -7.38 -7.46 -5.03
CA VAL A 29 -7.06 -8.21 -6.26
C VAL A 29 -7.17 -9.71 -6.02
N LYS A 30 -6.60 -10.22 -4.92
CA LYS A 30 -6.61 -11.66 -4.62
C LYS A 30 -8.03 -12.22 -4.48
N ASP A 31 -8.91 -11.48 -3.80
CA ASP A 31 -10.28 -11.93 -3.51
C ASP A 31 -11.24 -11.70 -4.69
N SER A 32 -10.90 -10.79 -5.61
CA SER A 32 -11.78 -10.40 -6.73
C SER A 32 -11.51 -11.13 -8.05
N VAL A 33 -10.51 -12.00 -8.11
CA VAL A 33 -10.14 -12.72 -9.34
C VAL A 33 -10.17 -14.23 -9.13
N SER A 34 -10.76 -14.97 -10.08
CA SER A 34 -10.80 -16.43 -10.03
C SER A 34 -9.56 -17.09 -10.65
N GLN A 35 -8.82 -16.37 -11.49
CA GLN A 35 -7.63 -16.88 -12.17
C GLN A 35 -6.40 -16.05 -11.82
N LYS A 36 -5.31 -16.70 -11.43
CA LYS A 36 -4.03 -16.07 -11.10
C LYS A 36 -3.54 -15.12 -12.20
N THR A 37 -3.69 -15.51 -13.46
CA THR A 37 -3.28 -14.69 -14.62
C THR A 37 -3.98 -13.33 -14.63
N ILE A 38 -5.25 -13.26 -14.23
CA ILE A 38 -6.00 -12.00 -14.13
C ILE A 38 -5.46 -11.14 -12.99
N GLY A 39 -5.14 -11.74 -11.84
CA GLY A 39 -4.47 -11.06 -10.75
C GLY A 39 -3.12 -10.47 -11.16
N LEU A 40 -2.29 -11.24 -11.89
CA LEU A 40 -1.01 -10.77 -12.41
C LEU A 40 -1.18 -9.60 -13.39
N MET A 41 -2.17 -9.65 -14.29
CA MET A 41 -2.47 -8.53 -15.18
C MET A 41 -2.85 -7.25 -14.41
N ARG A 42 -3.63 -7.36 -13.33
CA ARG A 42 -3.96 -6.21 -12.46
C ARG A 42 -2.75 -5.65 -11.71
N MET A 43 -1.88 -6.52 -11.19
CA MET A 43 -0.63 -6.07 -10.56
C MET A 43 0.29 -5.40 -11.57
N GLN A 44 0.38 -5.93 -12.79
CA GLN A 44 1.15 -5.32 -13.86
C GLN A 44 0.60 -3.97 -14.29
N PHE A 45 -0.73 -3.82 -14.38
CA PHE A 45 -1.37 -2.53 -14.59
C PHE A 45 -0.92 -1.51 -13.54
N TRP A 46 -0.95 -1.87 -12.25
CA TRP A 46 -0.53 -0.96 -11.19
C TRP A 46 0.97 -0.64 -11.24
N LYS A 47 1.85 -1.58 -11.58
CA LYS A 47 3.27 -1.29 -11.81
C LYS A 47 3.44 -0.23 -12.91
N THR A 48 2.78 -0.41 -14.05
CA THR A 48 2.80 0.55 -15.15
C THR A 48 2.20 1.90 -14.75
N ALA A 49 1.06 1.92 -14.05
CA ALA A 49 0.44 3.14 -13.56
C ALA A 49 1.36 3.94 -12.63
N ILE A 50 2.12 3.27 -11.74
CA ILE A 50 3.14 3.95 -10.92
C ILE A 50 4.27 4.52 -11.80
N GLU A 51 4.73 3.81 -12.82
CA GLU A 51 5.74 4.38 -13.75
C GLU A 51 5.22 5.65 -14.44
N GLU A 52 4.00 5.60 -14.94
CA GLU A 52 3.28 6.69 -15.62
C GLU A 52 3.03 7.90 -14.70
N ILE A 53 2.57 7.67 -13.47
CA ILE A 53 2.42 8.71 -12.44
C ILE A 53 3.73 9.46 -12.21
N PHE A 54 4.86 8.74 -12.11
CA PHE A 54 6.18 9.35 -11.90
C PHE A 54 6.75 10.01 -13.17
N ARG A 55 6.16 9.77 -14.34
CA ARG A 55 6.46 10.46 -15.61
C ARG A 55 5.51 11.63 -15.90
N ASP A 56 4.64 11.96 -14.95
CA ASP A 56 3.66 13.04 -15.09
C ASP A 56 2.52 12.77 -16.09
N ASP A 57 2.20 11.49 -16.32
CA ASP A 57 1.19 11.05 -17.27
C ASP A 57 0.28 9.98 -16.64
N PRO A 58 -0.48 10.30 -15.56
CA PRO A 58 -1.24 9.28 -14.84
C PRO A 58 -2.35 8.68 -15.71
N PRO A 59 -2.59 7.36 -15.64
CA PRO A 59 -3.73 6.75 -16.31
C PRO A 59 -5.05 7.38 -15.85
N ASN A 60 -6.05 7.41 -16.75
CA ASN A 60 -7.38 7.96 -16.49
C ASN A 60 -8.22 7.03 -15.58
N GLN A 61 -7.83 6.96 -14.31
CA GLN A 61 -8.51 6.26 -13.24
C GLN A 61 -8.49 7.14 -11.98
N PRO A 62 -9.61 7.28 -11.25
CA PRO A 62 -9.71 8.20 -10.11
C PRO A 62 -8.60 8.03 -9.07
N VAL A 63 -8.28 6.79 -8.71
CA VAL A 63 -7.22 6.51 -7.72
C VAL A 63 -5.85 6.91 -8.24
N SER A 64 -5.53 6.61 -9.51
CA SER A 64 -4.26 7.00 -10.15
C SER A 64 -4.11 8.52 -10.24
N THR A 65 -5.18 9.24 -10.56
CA THR A 65 -5.19 10.70 -10.59
C THR A 65 -4.92 11.32 -9.21
N GLU A 66 -5.60 10.84 -8.16
CA GLU A 66 -5.35 11.36 -6.80
C GLU A 66 -3.98 10.93 -6.26
N LEU A 67 -3.51 9.73 -6.61
CA LEU A 67 -2.18 9.28 -6.24
C LEU A 67 -1.10 10.13 -6.92
N TRP A 68 -1.28 10.51 -8.18
CA TRP A 68 -0.40 11.45 -8.87
C TRP A 68 -0.31 12.81 -8.18
N ARG A 69 -1.46 13.38 -7.77
CA ARG A 69 -1.49 14.62 -6.98
C ARG A 69 -0.73 14.47 -5.68
N ALA A 70 -0.91 13.34 -4.97
CA ALA A 70 -0.19 13.06 -3.73
C ALA A 70 1.33 12.93 -3.96
N VAL A 71 1.76 12.22 -5.00
CA VAL A 71 3.17 12.07 -5.39
C VAL A 71 3.80 13.43 -5.67
N LYS A 72 3.15 14.28 -6.47
CA LYS A 72 3.64 15.63 -6.79
C LYS A 72 3.68 16.54 -5.56
N ARG A 73 2.65 16.49 -4.73
CA ARG A 73 2.52 17.37 -3.55
C ARG A 73 3.53 17.05 -2.46
N HIS A 74 3.81 15.77 -2.23
CA HIS A 74 4.60 15.31 -1.08
C HIS A 74 5.94 14.68 -1.47
N ASN A 75 6.28 14.69 -2.76
CA ASN A 75 7.50 14.05 -3.29
C ASN A 75 7.66 12.59 -2.82
N LEU A 76 6.58 11.82 -2.94
CA LEU A 76 6.51 10.46 -2.40
C LEU A 76 7.54 9.54 -3.03
N THR A 77 8.11 8.65 -2.22
CA THR A 77 9.12 7.70 -2.69
C THR A 77 8.48 6.56 -3.48
N LYS A 78 8.78 6.51 -4.79
CA LYS A 78 8.32 5.47 -5.73
C LYS A 78 8.52 4.04 -5.21
N ARG A 79 9.65 3.79 -4.55
CA ARG A 79 10.02 2.47 -4.04
C ARG A 79 8.96 1.92 -3.08
N TRP A 80 8.35 2.73 -2.23
CA TRP A 80 7.34 2.25 -1.28
C TRP A 80 6.08 1.78 -1.98
N LEU A 81 5.62 2.50 -3.02
CA LEU A 81 4.46 2.10 -3.82
C LEU A 81 4.72 0.78 -4.56
N LEU A 82 5.87 0.66 -5.23
CA LEU A 82 6.26 -0.56 -5.94
C LEU A 82 6.48 -1.76 -5.00
N ARG A 83 6.98 -1.52 -3.78
CA ARG A 83 7.18 -2.57 -2.77
C ARG A 83 5.85 -3.22 -2.39
N ILE A 84 4.78 -2.43 -2.20
CA ILE A 84 3.44 -2.95 -1.89
C ILE A 84 2.92 -3.83 -3.04
N ILE A 85 3.02 -3.36 -4.28
CA ILE A 85 2.56 -4.10 -5.46
C ILE A 85 3.32 -5.42 -5.59
N THR A 86 4.65 -5.37 -5.49
CA THR A 86 5.52 -6.54 -5.63
C THR A 86 5.23 -7.59 -4.57
N GLU A 87 5.00 -7.19 -3.31
CA GLU A 87 4.69 -8.13 -2.25
C GLU A 87 3.31 -8.78 -2.44
N ARG A 88 2.30 -8.00 -2.83
CA ARG A 88 0.95 -8.53 -3.10
C ARG A 88 0.90 -9.40 -4.34
N GLU A 89 1.73 -9.14 -5.34
CA GLU A 89 1.88 -10.01 -6.51
C GLU A 89 2.41 -11.39 -6.11
N LYS A 90 3.41 -11.46 -5.21
CA LYS A 90 3.90 -12.74 -4.67
C LYS A 90 2.81 -13.47 -3.87
N ASP A 91 1.97 -12.74 -3.14
CA ASP A 91 0.87 -13.28 -2.33
C ASP A 91 -0.25 -13.94 -3.17
N LEU A 92 -0.28 -13.70 -4.49
CA LEU A 92 -1.16 -14.42 -5.43
C LEU A 92 -0.79 -15.89 -5.61
N ASP A 93 0.42 -16.30 -5.20
CA ASP A 93 0.80 -17.73 -5.15
C ASP A 93 0.07 -18.50 -4.05
N ASP A 94 -0.61 -17.79 -3.13
CA ASP A 94 -1.35 -18.35 -2.00
C ASP A 94 -0.54 -19.31 -1.11
N LYS A 95 0.75 -18.99 -0.93
CA LYS A 95 1.65 -19.75 -0.06
C LYS A 95 1.42 -19.35 1.40
N ALA A 96 1.14 -20.33 2.24
CA ALA A 96 1.10 -20.14 3.68
C ALA A 96 2.47 -19.64 4.21
N TYR A 97 2.43 -18.74 5.19
CA TYR A 97 3.62 -18.29 5.90
C TYR A 97 4.20 -19.44 6.72
N ARG A 98 5.52 -19.67 6.59
CA ARG A 98 6.22 -20.76 7.28
C ARG A 98 6.53 -20.45 8.74
N ASN A 99 6.66 -19.16 9.07
CA ASN A 99 6.98 -18.67 10.41
C ASN A 99 6.54 -17.22 10.58
N ILE A 100 6.67 -16.69 11.80
CA ILE A 100 6.31 -15.31 12.12
C ILE A 100 7.15 -14.30 11.33
N GLN A 101 8.41 -14.61 11.03
CA GLN A 101 9.31 -13.71 10.31
C GLN A 101 8.82 -13.44 8.88
N GLU A 102 8.24 -14.44 8.21
CA GLU A 102 7.64 -14.23 6.88
C GLU A 102 6.39 -13.37 6.95
N LEU A 103 5.56 -13.56 7.97
CA LEU A 103 4.37 -12.73 8.19
C LEU A 103 4.76 -11.27 8.49
N GLU A 104 5.80 -11.07 9.28
CA GLU A 104 6.38 -9.75 9.55
C GLU A 104 6.97 -9.13 8.28
N ALA A 105 7.67 -9.90 7.46
CA ALA A 105 8.25 -9.41 6.19
C ALA A 105 7.15 -8.97 5.21
N TYR A 106 6.08 -9.76 5.08
CA TYR A 106 4.92 -9.38 4.29
C TYR A 106 4.28 -8.08 4.80
N SER A 107 4.08 -7.99 6.12
CA SER A 107 3.45 -6.82 6.75
C SER A 107 4.32 -5.57 6.65
N GLU A 108 5.64 -5.73 6.72
CA GLU A 108 6.62 -4.67 6.48
C GLU A 108 6.53 -4.16 5.04
N ASN A 109 6.51 -5.06 4.06
CA ASN A 109 6.48 -4.68 2.66
C ASN A 109 5.11 -4.12 2.21
N THR A 110 4.04 -4.35 2.96
CA THR A 110 2.69 -3.84 2.66
C THR A 110 2.29 -2.69 3.59
N GLN A 111 1.91 -2.99 4.83
CA GLN A 111 1.36 -2.02 5.79
C GLN A 111 2.41 -0.99 6.21
N SER A 112 3.64 -1.38 6.52
CA SER A 112 4.68 -0.41 6.90
C SER A 112 5.05 0.51 5.73
N SER A 113 5.13 -0.01 4.49
CA SER A 113 5.31 0.84 3.29
C SER A 113 4.25 1.93 3.16
N LEU A 114 2.98 1.60 3.46
CA LEU A 114 1.89 2.55 3.43
C LEU A 114 2.04 3.62 4.53
N LEU A 115 2.53 3.22 5.71
CA LEU A 115 2.81 4.14 6.81
C LEU A 115 4.01 5.04 6.50
N TYR A 116 5.06 4.55 5.84
CA TYR A 116 6.18 5.39 5.38
C TYR A 116 5.71 6.46 4.38
N LEU A 117 4.85 6.09 3.43
CA LEU A 117 4.22 7.05 2.51
C LEU A 117 3.37 8.08 3.25
N LEU A 118 2.70 7.70 4.34
CA LEU A 118 1.93 8.63 5.17
C LEU A 118 2.85 9.58 5.97
N LEU A 119 3.99 9.09 6.47
CA LEU A 119 5.00 9.94 7.11
C LEU A 119 5.57 10.96 6.10
N GLU A 120 5.83 10.54 4.85
CA GLU A 120 6.24 11.43 3.76
C GLU A 120 5.16 12.48 3.48
N CYS A 121 3.87 12.11 3.45
CA CYS A 121 2.80 13.10 3.33
C CYS A 121 2.79 14.13 4.45
N LEU A 122 3.17 13.74 5.67
CA LEU A 122 3.28 14.61 6.84
C LEU A 122 4.59 15.41 6.87
N GLY A 123 5.50 15.20 5.91
CA GLY A 123 6.82 15.82 5.90
C GLY A 123 7.74 15.33 7.02
N ILE A 124 7.48 14.13 7.56
CA ILE A 124 8.26 13.56 8.66
C ILE A 124 9.40 12.72 8.09
N THR A 125 10.64 13.21 8.29
CA THR A 125 11.86 12.48 7.96
C THR A 125 12.61 12.18 9.26
N ASN A 126 12.33 11.04 9.88
CA ASN A 126 12.89 10.69 11.19
C ASN A 126 13.00 9.17 11.36
N VAL A 127 14.21 8.68 11.64
CA VAL A 127 14.50 7.24 11.77
C VAL A 127 13.70 6.57 12.90
N HIS A 128 13.43 7.27 14.01
CA HIS A 128 12.63 6.73 15.10
C HIS A 128 11.15 6.66 14.70
N ALA A 129 10.65 7.62 13.92
CA ALA A 129 9.32 7.55 13.35
C ALA A 129 9.19 6.39 12.35
N ASP A 130 10.22 6.15 11.53
CA ASP A 130 10.27 5.01 10.61
C ASP A 130 10.28 3.67 11.37
N HIS A 131 11.08 3.55 12.43
CA HIS A 131 11.06 2.35 13.28
C HIS A 131 9.70 2.13 13.93
N ALA A 132 9.07 3.18 14.45
CA ALA A 132 7.73 3.09 15.03
C ALA A 132 6.69 2.68 13.97
N ALA A 133 6.76 3.25 12.76
CA ALA A 133 5.90 2.88 11.65
C ALA A 133 6.13 1.43 11.19
N SER A 134 7.37 0.93 11.21
CA SER A 134 7.68 -0.49 10.94
C SER A 134 6.97 -1.41 11.93
N HIS A 135 7.13 -1.15 13.23
CA HIS A 135 6.50 -1.96 14.27
C HIS A 135 4.98 -1.90 14.20
N LEU A 136 4.41 -0.71 14.00
CA LEU A 136 2.96 -0.52 13.87
C LEU A 136 2.42 -1.24 12.63
N GLY A 137 3.08 -1.11 11.48
CA GLY A 137 2.68 -1.76 10.23
C GLY A 137 2.71 -3.28 10.34
N LYS A 138 3.77 -3.84 10.95
CA LYS A 138 3.87 -5.28 11.26
C LYS A 138 2.72 -5.74 12.16
N ALA A 139 2.47 -5.05 13.26
CA ALA A 139 1.39 -5.40 14.19
C ALA A 139 0.02 -5.33 13.50
N GLN A 140 -0.25 -4.28 12.72
CA GLN A 140 -1.49 -4.15 11.95
C GLN A 140 -1.67 -5.27 10.92
N GLY A 141 -0.60 -5.62 10.21
CA GLY A 141 -0.61 -6.71 9.22
C GLY A 141 -0.91 -8.07 9.85
N ILE A 142 -0.24 -8.39 10.98
CA ILE A 142 -0.48 -9.62 11.75
C ILE A 142 -1.94 -9.69 12.21
N VAL A 143 -2.46 -8.63 12.86
CA VAL A 143 -3.85 -8.58 13.34
C VAL A 143 -4.83 -8.74 12.19
N THR A 144 -4.56 -8.12 11.04
CA THR A 144 -5.41 -8.23 9.85
C THR A 144 -5.46 -9.67 9.34
N ARG A 145 -4.31 -10.35 9.25
CA ARG A 145 -4.26 -11.76 8.84
C ARG A 145 -4.97 -12.69 9.83
N LEU A 146 -4.77 -12.51 11.13
CA LEU A 146 -5.46 -13.29 12.16
C LEU A 146 -6.98 -13.14 12.07
N ARG A 147 -7.49 -11.92 11.84
CA ARG A 147 -8.92 -11.67 11.64
C ARG A 147 -9.46 -12.29 10.36
N ALA A 148 -8.61 -12.55 9.38
CA ALA A 148 -9.00 -13.05 8.07
C ALA A 148 -9.01 -14.59 8.00
N ILE A 149 -8.51 -15.31 9.03
CA ILE A 149 -8.50 -16.78 9.10
C ILE A 149 -9.87 -17.43 8.82
N PRO A 150 -11.02 -16.89 9.27
CA PRO A 150 -12.31 -17.51 8.94
C PRO A 150 -12.69 -17.42 7.45
N TYR A 151 -11.98 -16.62 6.65
CA TYR A 151 -12.32 -16.28 5.27
C TYR A 151 -11.26 -16.76 4.26
N HIS A 152 -10.11 -17.25 4.73
CA HIS A 152 -8.99 -17.76 3.92
C HIS A 152 -8.44 -19.03 4.55
#